data_AF-A0AA39KWR0-F1
#
_entry.id   AF-A0AA39KWR0-F1
#
_cell.length_a   1.000
_cell.length_b   1.000
_cell.length_c   1.000
_cell.angle_alpha   90.00
_cell.angle_beta   90.00
_cell.angle_gamma   90.00
#
_symmetry.space_group_name_H-M   'P 1'
#
loop_
_entity.id
_entity.type
_entity.pdbx_description
1 polymer ?
#
loop_
_entity_poly.entity_id
_entity_poly.type
_entity_poly.pdbx_seq_one_letter_code
_entity_poly.pdbx_strand_id
1 'polypeptide(L)'
;MAEKVLTNPERVRKILSGKLFPMKALGYFAVVTGRGEKDDSIQAIKDYEEKFFRNSKLFKDGLVMSGQMTTRNLSLAVAECFWKMVRETVEQQADAFKATRFNLETEWKNNYPRLRELNRDELFEKARGEILDEIVNLSQLSPRHWEEVLLSRIWEKVSMHVFENIYLPAAQSGDPGTFNTAVDIKLKQWAEQQLPAKSVESGWECLKQEFINFMNKEKQSPDHDGIFDNIKNAVVNEAVDRHSWEDKASEMLRVIQLNTLEDCHVNDKRDWDEAVRFLESSVKEKLQSTEQILHEMLGPGRTARLLYWQSQTAEQSKRTSVKNELDKILYTDKKHAPTLSQDELTTVRKNLQRNGVEVDSEFIRDTWHPVYRRFFLQQSLTRAYDCRKAFYMYLNGHESETECNDVVLFWRIQQMLKVTSNALRQQIMNREARRLDKEIKEVLEDYSQDSQIKQKLLTGRRVELAEELKRVRQIQEKLEEFIQALNKEK
;
A
#
# COMPACT_ATOMS: atom_id res chain seq x y z
N MET A 1 -53.39 47.03 12.09
CA MET A 1 -53.58 46.78 10.63
C MET A 1 -54.88 46.06 10.28
N ALA A 2 -55.34 45.06 11.05
CA ALA A 2 -56.59 44.34 10.79
C ALA A 2 -57.84 45.24 10.73
N GLU A 3 -57.89 46.30 11.56
CA GLU A 3 -59.01 47.24 11.63
C GLU A 3 -59.19 48.11 10.37
N LYS A 4 -58.13 48.35 9.57
CA LYS A 4 -58.24 49.13 8.31
C LYS A 4 -58.80 48.31 7.14
N VAL A 5 -58.73 46.98 7.19
CA VAL A 5 -59.17 46.05 6.12
C VAL A 5 -60.66 45.65 6.27
N LEU A 6 -61.27 45.92 7.42
CA LEU A 6 -62.68 45.64 7.73
C LEU A 6 -63.69 46.62 7.08
N THR A 7 -63.25 47.49 6.16
CA THR A 7 -64.07 48.53 5.54
C THR A 7 -65.20 48.00 4.64
N ASN A 8 -65.22 46.70 4.31
CA ASN A 8 -66.32 46.08 3.56
C ASN A 8 -66.72 44.69 4.13
N PRO A 9 -67.78 44.62 4.96
CA PRO A 9 -68.32 43.39 5.54
C PRO A 9 -68.64 42.30 4.51
N GLU A 10 -69.26 42.72 3.40
CA GLU A 10 -69.70 41.85 2.31
C GLU A 10 -68.53 41.22 1.57
N ARG A 11 -67.40 41.92 1.49
CA ARG A 11 -66.17 41.40 0.87
C ARG A 11 -65.54 40.31 1.73
N VAL A 12 -65.40 40.54 3.03
CA VAL A 12 -64.88 39.53 3.97
C VAL A 12 -65.78 38.28 3.98
N ARG A 13 -67.10 38.48 3.92
CA ARG A 13 -68.08 37.40 3.77
C ARG A 13 -67.86 36.58 2.49
N LYS A 14 -67.73 37.24 1.33
CA LYS A 14 -67.48 36.56 0.05
C LYS A 14 -66.15 35.82 0.02
N ILE A 15 -65.14 36.29 0.77
CA ILE A 15 -63.84 35.62 0.93
C ILE A 15 -63.99 34.34 1.77
N LEU A 16 -64.58 34.44 2.96
CA LEU A 16 -64.76 33.29 3.86
C LEU A 16 -65.74 32.24 3.30
N SER A 17 -66.67 32.65 2.44
CA SER A 17 -67.54 31.73 1.71
C SER A 17 -66.92 31.16 0.43
N GLY A 18 -65.64 31.48 0.11
CA GLY A 18 -64.95 30.99 -1.09
C GLY A 18 -65.53 31.47 -2.43
N LYS A 19 -66.32 32.55 -2.43
CA LYS A 19 -67.01 33.08 -3.64
C LYS A 19 -66.26 34.20 -4.34
N LEU A 20 -65.25 34.78 -3.69
CA LEU A 20 -64.47 35.89 -4.25
C LEU A 20 -63.25 35.43 -5.05
N PHE A 21 -62.59 34.36 -4.62
CA PHE A 21 -61.37 33.86 -5.26
C PHE A 21 -61.66 32.57 -6.03
N PRO A 22 -61.13 32.40 -7.26
CA PRO A 22 -61.30 31.18 -8.05
C PRO A 22 -60.35 30.07 -7.56
N MET A 23 -60.44 29.73 -6.28
CA MET A 23 -59.62 28.69 -5.64
C MET A 23 -60.53 27.75 -4.83
N LYS A 24 -60.19 26.46 -4.85
CA LYS A 24 -60.86 25.46 -4.02
C LYS A 24 -60.04 25.25 -2.75
N ALA A 25 -60.64 25.45 -1.59
CA ALA A 25 -60.04 25.20 -0.29
C ALA A 25 -60.99 24.35 0.56
N LEU A 26 -60.42 23.51 1.44
CA LEU A 26 -61.20 22.70 2.39
C LEU A 26 -61.93 23.57 3.42
N GLY A 27 -61.41 24.76 3.71
CA GLY A 27 -62.04 25.77 4.55
C GLY A 27 -61.31 27.10 4.47
N TYR A 28 -62.02 28.18 4.75
CA TYR A 28 -61.47 29.53 4.87
C TYR A 28 -61.57 29.97 6.33
N PHE A 29 -60.46 30.47 6.89
CA PHE A 29 -60.39 30.90 8.28
C PHE A 29 -59.94 32.36 8.37
N ALA A 30 -60.58 33.11 9.26
CA ALA A 30 -60.15 34.45 9.63
C ALA A 30 -59.22 34.37 10.84
N VAL A 31 -58.01 34.90 10.70
CA VAL A 31 -56.98 34.91 11.76
C VAL A 31 -56.40 36.30 11.94
N VAL A 32 -55.94 36.61 13.15
CA VAL A 32 -55.20 37.84 13.46
C VAL A 32 -53.87 37.47 14.06
N THR A 33 -52.82 37.57 13.25
CA THR A 33 -51.48 37.05 13.58
C THR A 33 -50.49 38.11 14.06
N GLY A 34 -50.95 39.35 14.34
CA GLY A 34 -50.09 40.39 14.90
C GLY A 34 -50.77 41.74 15.07
N ARG A 35 -50.17 42.61 15.89
CA ARG A 35 -50.67 43.98 16.16
C ARG A 35 -49.95 45.07 15.39
N GLY A 36 -48.76 44.77 14.83
CA GLY A 36 -47.95 45.70 14.04
C GLY A 36 -46.64 46.14 14.71
N GLU A 37 -46.35 45.67 15.93
CA GLU A 37 -45.07 45.86 16.61
C GLU A 37 -44.13 44.67 16.37
N LYS A 38 -42.81 44.88 16.41
CA LYS A 38 -41.80 43.87 16.05
C LYS A 38 -41.51 42.84 17.16
N ASP A 39 -41.81 43.15 18.42
CA ASP A 39 -41.43 42.33 19.59
C ASP A 39 -42.64 41.78 20.39
N ASP A 40 -43.75 41.54 19.71
CA ASP A 40 -44.94 40.96 20.34
C ASP A 40 -44.75 39.47 20.69
N SER A 41 -45.04 39.09 21.94
CA SER A 41 -45.01 37.69 22.36
C SER A 41 -46.22 36.91 21.81
N ILE A 42 -46.05 35.60 21.58
CA ILE A 42 -47.11 34.71 21.06
C ILE A 42 -48.38 34.79 21.91
N GLN A 43 -48.23 34.83 23.24
CA GLN A 43 -49.37 34.94 24.16
C GLN A 43 -50.11 36.27 23.99
N ALA A 44 -49.38 37.37 23.80
CA ALA A 44 -49.97 38.69 23.65
C ALA A 44 -50.72 38.84 22.30
N ILE A 45 -50.24 38.19 21.24
CA ILE A 45 -50.93 38.09 19.94
C ILE A 45 -52.21 37.25 20.08
N LYS A 46 -52.14 36.12 20.78
CA LYS A 46 -53.31 35.24 21.03
C LYS A 46 -54.40 35.96 21.84
N ASP A 47 -54.03 36.64 22.91
CA ASP A 47 -54.98 37.40 23.74
C ASP A 47 -55.60 38.56 22.94
N TYR A 48 -54.84 39.18 22.03
CA TYR A 48 -55.34 40.20 21.13
C TYR A 48 -56.30 39.64 20.08
N GLU A 49 -55.96 38.50 19.45
CA GLU A 49 -56.83 37.80 18.51
C GLU A 49 -58.18 37.45 19.16
N GLU A 50 -58.16 36.90 20.37
CA GLU A 50 -59.38 36.58 21.12
C GLU A 50 -60.19 37.84 21.44
N LYS A 51 -59.56 38.91 21.92
CA LYS A 51 -60.24 40.19 22.21
C LYS A 51 -60.84 40.82 20.94
N PHE A 52 -60.12 40.77 19.83
CA PHE A 52 -60.57 41.32 18.55
C PHE A 52 -61.82 40.60 18.05
N PHE A 53 -61.80 39.27 18.01
CA PHE A 53 -62.95 38.49 17.57
C PHE A 53 -64.13 38.53 18.56
N ARG A 54 -63.88 38.60 19.87
CA ARG A 54 -64.93 38.78 20.89
C ARG A 54 -65.59 40.15 20.86
N ASN A 55 -64.92 41.19 20.37
CA ASN A 55 -65.45 42.57 20.38
C ASN A 55 -65.97 43.06 19.02
N SER A 56 -65.63 42.38 17.93
CA SER A 56 -66.02 42.78 16.58
C SER A 56 -67.50 42.51 16.30
N LYS A 57 -68.25 43.57 15.92
CA LYS A 57 -69.69 43.51 15.59
C LYS A 57 -69.98 42.58 14.41
N LEU A 58 -69.05 42.48 13.46
CA LEU A 58 -69.16 41.66 12.24
C LEU A 58 -69.29 40.15 12.50
N PHE A 59 -68.78 39.71 13.66
CA PHE A 59 -68.75 38.30 14.03
C PHE A 59 -69.69 37.97 15.20
N LYS A 60 -70.35 38.98 15.81
CA LYS A 60 -71.36 38.80 16.87
C LYS A 60 -72.76 38.52 16.34
N ASP A 61 -73.13 39.08 15.19
CA ASP A 61 -74.49 38.98 14.63
C ASP A 61 -74.79 37.62 13.94
N GLY A 62 -73.99 36.58 14.19
CA GLY A 62 -74.22 35.23 13.66
C GLY A 62 -73.97 35.05 12.16
N LEU A 63 -73.42 36.06 11.48
CA LEU A 63 -73.20 36.05 10.02
C LEU A 63 -72.00 35.22 9.54
N VAL A 64 -71.11 34.80 10.44
CA VAL A 64 -69.95 33.92 10.16
C VAL A 64 -69.89 32.84 11.23
N MET A 65 -69.66 31.59 10.84
CA MET A 65 -69.60 30.47 11.79
C MET A 65 -68.43 30.65 12.77
N SER A 66 -68.71 30.62 14.08
CA SER A 66 -67.70 30.76 15.16
C SER A 66 -66.49 29.80 15.00
N GLY A 67 -66.70 28.65 14.35
CA GLY A 67 -65.64 27.68 14.05
C GLY A 67 -64.64 28.10 12.95
N GLN A 68 -64.91 29.14 12.16
CA GLN A 68 -64.04 29.64 11.07
C GLN A 68 -63.13 30.80 11.50
N MET A 69 -62.99 31.02 12.80
CA MET A 69 -62.29 32.16 13.37
C MET A 69 -61.21 31.69 14.32
N THR A 70 -60.18 32.51 14.54
CA THR A 70 -59.02 32.26 15.40
C THR A 70 -58.00 31.28 14.81
N THR A 71 -56.73 31.51 15.16
CA THR A 71 -55.62 30.64 14.79
C THR A 71 -55.74 29.27 15.46
N ARG A 72 -56.37 29.19 16.64
CA ARG A 72 -56.64 27.92 17.35
C ARG A 72 -57.54 27.00 16.52
N ASN A 73 -58.67 27.50 16.02
CA ASN A 73 -59.60 26.67 15.24
C ASN A 73 -59.01 26.28 13.88
N LEU A 74 -58.24 27.17 13.24
CA LEU A 74 -57.47 26.82 12.05
C LEU A 74 -56.48 25.68 12.36
N SER A 75 -55.72 25.78 13.45
CA SER A 75 -54.77 24.74 13.85
C SER A 75 -55.45 23.39 14.11
N LEU A 76 -56.64 23.38 14.73
CA LEU A 76 -57.43 22.17 14.95
C LEU A 76 -57.91 21.57 13.62
N ALA A 77 -58.44 22.40 12.71
CA ALA A 77 -58.90 21.94 11.40
C ALA A 77 -57.74 21.44 10.52
N VAL A 78 -56.57 22.08 10.58
CA VAL A 78 -55.35 21.64 9.90
C VAL A 78 -54.87 20.31 10.49
N ALA A 79 -54.87 20.15 11.81
CA ALA A 79 -54.49 18.89 12.45
C ALA A 79 -55.46 17.76 12.09
N GLU A 80 -56.77 18.00 12.12
CA GLU A 80 -57.79 17.03 11.70
C GLU A 80 -57.62 16.64 10.23
N CYS A 81 -57.43 17.62 9.35
CA CYS A 81 -57.18 17.39 7.94
C CYS A 81 -55.88 16.62 7.68
N PHE A 82 -54.78 16.99 8.36
CA PHE A 82 -53.50 16.30 8.26
C PHE A 82 -53.65 14.83 8.66
N TRP A 83 -54.23 14.56 9.83
CA TRP A 83 -54.41 13.20 10.30
C TRP A 83 -55.41 12.40 9.46
N LYS A 84 -56.44 13.03 8.91
CA LYS A 84 -57.33 12.39 7.94
C LYS A 84 -56.56 11.97 6.69
N MET A 85 -55.78 12.85 6.08
CA MET A 85 -54.96 12.53 4.91
C MET A 85 -53.92 11.45 5.21
N VAL A 86 -53.25 11.53 6.37
CA VAL A 86 -52.27 10.51 6.79
C VAL A 86 -52.95 9.15 6.92
N ARG A 87 -54.11 9.06 7.59
CA ARG A 87 -54.87 7.81 7.71
C ARG A 87 -55.30 7.24 6.36
N GLU A 88 -55.71 8.09 5.43
CA GLU A 88 -56.16 7.69 4.10
C GLU A 88 -55.01 7.25 3.18
N THR A 89 -53.77 7.72 3.42
CA THR A 89 -52.63 7.50 2.49
C THR A 89 -51.54 6.57 3.03
N VAL A 90 -51.40 6.43 4.35
CA VAL A 90 -50.29 5.69 4.96
C VAL A 90 -50.26 4.21 4.58
N GLU A 91 -51.43 3.57 4.47
CA GLU A 91 -51.52 2.16 4.06
C GLU A 91 -51.04 1.96 2.62
N GLN A 92 -51.45 2.84 1.71
CA GLN A 92 -51.00 2.82 0.32
C GLN A 92 -49.47 3.05 0.21
N GLN A 93 -48.93 3.97 1.01
CA GLN A 93 -47.48 4.20 1.06
C GLN A 93 -46.73 2.99 1.60
N ALA A 94 -47.23 2.34 2.65
CA ALA A 94 -46.64 1.12 3.20
C ALA A 94 -46.65 -0.02 2.17
N ASP A 95 -47.75 -0.21 1.44
CA ASP A 95 -47.84 -1.23 0.39
C ASP A 95 -46.91 -0.96 -0.80
N ALA A 96 -46.69 0.31 -1.16
CA ALA A 96 -45.69 0.68 -2.15
C ALA A 96 -44.28 0.23 -1.73
N PHE A 97 -43.88 0.46 -0.47
CA PHE A 97 -42.59 0.00 0.05
C PHE A 97 -42.49 -1.53 0.16
N LYS A 98 -43.58 -2.24 0.47
CA LYS A 98 -43.62 -3.72 0.40
C LYS A 98 -43.35 -4.23 -1.01
N ALA A 99 -43.94 -3.61 -2.03
CA ALA A 99 -43.71 -3.98 -3.43
C ALA A 99 -42.25 -3.70 -3.85
N THR A 100 -41.70 -2.54 -3.48
CA THR A 100 -40.29 -2.21 -3.73
C THR A 100 -39.36 -3.24 -3.07
N ARG A 101 -39.60 -3.60 -1.81
CA ARG A 101 -38.82 -4.62 -1.10
C ARG A 101 -38.85 -5.96 -1.84
N PHE A 102 -40.04 -6.42 -2.24
CA PHE A 102 -40.20 -7.68 -2.94
C PHE A 102 -39.38 -7.72 -4.25
N ASN A 103 -39.38 -6.61 -5.00
CA ASN A 103 -38.59 -6.49 -6.23
C ASN A 103 -37.09 -6.58 -5.95
N LEU A 104 -36.60 -5.85 -4.95
CA LEU A 104 -35.18 -5.86 -4.56
C LEU A 104 -34.74 -7.25 -4.02
N GLU A 105 -35.58 -7.91 -3.22
CA GLU A 105 -35.30 -9.27 -2.71
C GLU A 105 -35.28 -10.29 -3.85
N THR A 106 -36.11 -10.09 -4.87
CA THR A 106 -36.11 -10.93 -6.08
C THR A 106 -34.84 -10.70 -6.91
N GLU A 107 -34.43 -9.45 -7.09
CA GLU A 107 -33.16 -9.11 -7.75
C GLU A 107 -31.97 -9.75 -7.02
N TRP A 108 -31.95 -9.69 -5.68
CA TRP A 108 -30.91 -10.31 -4.87
C TRP A 108 -30.86 -11.83 -5.07
N LYS A 109 -32.01 -12.51 -4.95
CA LYS A 109 -32.08 -13.97 -5.11
C LYS A 109 -31.64 -14.44 -6.49
N ASN A 110 -31.92 -13.65 -7.53
CA ASN A 110 -31.53 -13.99 -8.90
C ASN A 110 -30.03 -13.80 -9.15
N ASN A 111 -29.46 -12.70 -8.65
CA ASN A 111 -28.07 -12.34 -8.95
C ASN A 111 -27.07 -12.92 -7.94
N TYR A 112 -27.47 -13.13 -6.69
CA TYR A 112 -26.61 -13.55 -5.57
C TYR A 112 -27.22 -14.69 -4.73
N PRO A 113 -27.66 -15.81 -5.34
CA PRO A 113 -28.48 -16.84 -4.69
C PRO A 113 -27.83 -17.54 -3.49
N ARG A 114 -26.50 -17.57 -3.41
CA ARG A 114 -25.73 -18.25 -2.35
C ARG A 114 -25.07 -17.29 -1.37
N LEU A 115 -25.32 -15.99 -1.51
CA LEU A 115 -24.70 -14.97 -0.68
C LEU A 115 -25.72 -14.37 0.28
N ARG A 116 -25.30 -14.20 1.52
CA ARG A 116 -26.05 -13.44 2.51
C ARG A 116 -25.98 -11.95 2.18
N GLU A 117 -27.12 -11.28 2.33
CA GLU A 117 -27.22 -9.82 2.29
C GLU A 117 -26.39 -9.23 3.44
N LEU A 118 -25.35 -8.47 3.10
CA LEU A 118 -24.50 -7.77 4.06
C LEU A 118 -24.44 -6.31 3.64
N ASN A 119 -24.80 -5.42 4.57
CA ASN A 119 -24.63 -3.99 4.37
C ASN A 119 -23.14 -3.61 4.45
N ARG A 120 -22.83 -2.35 4.15
CA ARG A 120 -21.46 -1.86 4.08
C ARG A 120 -20.72 -1.95 5.41
N ASP A 121 -21.40 -1.72 6.53
CA ASP A 121 -20.80 -1.86 7.86
C ASP A 121 -20.52 -3.34 8.19
N GLU A 122 -21.43 -4.24 7.84
CA GLU A 122 -21.23 -5.70 8.02
C GLU A 122 -20.13 -6.26 7.13
N LEU A 123 -20.04 -5.78 5.88
CA LEU A 123 -18.95 -6.12 4.96
C LEU A 123 -17.61 -5.59 5.48
N PHE A 124 -17.61 -4.38 6.03
CA PHE A 124 -16.42 -3.81 6.66
C PHE A 124 -15.96 -4.64 7.85
N GLU A 125 -16.85 -5.00 8.77
CA GLU A 125 -16.50 -5.83 9.94
C GLU A 125 -16.02 -7.23 9.54
N LYS A 126 -16.58 -7.79 8.46
CA LYS A 126 -16.07 -9.04 7.90
C LYS A 126 -14.64 -8.87 7.36
N ALA A 127 -14.40 -7.84 6.56
CA ALA A 127 -13.06 -7.54 6.04
C ALA A 127 -12.06 -7.26 7.16
N ARG A 128 -12.48 -6.54 8.21
CA ARG A 128 -11.70 -6.29 9.43
C ARG A 128 -11.27 -7.60 10.07
N GLY A 129 -12.18 -8.55 10.24
CA GLY A 129 -11.88 -9.90 10.74
C GLY A 129 -10.82 -10.61 9.89
N GLU A 130 -11.04 -10.68 8.57
CA GLU A 130 -10.09 -11.33 7.65
C GLU A 130 -8.70 -10.70 7.71
N ILE A 131 -8.60 -9.36 7.75
CA ILE A 131 -7.31 -8.67 7.85
C ILE A 131 -6.61 -8.99 9.18
N LEU A 132 -7.34 -8.99 10.30
CA LEU A 132 -6.80 -9.30 11.62
C LEU A 132 -6.32 -10.75 11.71
N ASP A 133 -7.03 -11.69 11.09
CA ASP A 133 -6.63 -13.10 11.02
C ASP A 133 -5.30 -13.25 10.23
N GLU A 134 -5.12 -12.53 9.13
CA GLU A 134 -3.86 -12.57 8.37
C GLU A 134 -2.67 -11.97 9.13
N ILE A 135 -2.89 -10.97 9.99
CA ILE A 135 -1.84 -10.45 10.88
C ILE A 135 -1.44 -11.52 11.91
N VAL A 136 -2.40 -12.27 12.43
CA VAL A 136 -2.11 -13.40 13.32
C VAL A 136 -1.28 -14.45 12.58
N ASN A 137 -1.62 -14.80 11.34
CA ASN A 137 -0.83 -15.71 10.51
C ASN A 137 0.60 -15.21 10.28
N LEU A 138 0.79 -13.91 10.01
CA LEU A 138 2.11 -13.29 9.87
C LEU A 138 2.96 -13.46 11.15
N SER A 139 2.35 -13.29 12.33
CA SER A 139 3.03 -13.45 13.62
C SER A 139 3.43 -14.90 13.93
N GLN A 140 2.81 -15.87 13.27
CA GLN A 140 3.07 -17.30 13.43
C GLN A 140 4.15 -17.84 12.48
N LEU A 141 4.66 -17.01 11.56
CA LEU A 141 5.76 -17.41 10.68
C LEU A 141 6.97 -17.90 11.48
N SER A 142 7.58 -18.99 10.99
CA SER A 142 8.67 -19.65 11.70
C SER A 142 9.93 -18.77 11.78
N PRO A 143 10.74 -18.90 12.84
CA PRO A 143 12.02 -18.20 12.95
C PRO A 143 12.94 -18.42 11.74
N ARG A 144 12.98 -19.65 11.25
CA ARG A 144 13.80 -20.05 10.11
C ARG A 144 13.40 -19.35 8.82
N HIS A 145 12.09 -19.24 8.57
CA HIS A 145 11.56 -18.52 7.39
C HIS A 145 12.03 -17.07 7.39
N TRP A 146 11.89 -16.37 8.52
CA TRP A 146 12.36 -15.00 8.66
C TRP A 146 13.86 -14.86 8.40
N GLU A 147 14.68 -15.74 9.00
CA GLU A 147 16.13 -15.73 8.78
C GLU A 147 16.51 -15.93 7.31
N GLU A 148 15.86 -16.87 6.61
CA GLU A 148 16.11 -17.15 5.19
C GLU A 148 15.71 -15.95 4.30
N VAL A 149 14.51 -15.39 4.49
CA VAL A 149 14.01 -14.25 3.71
C VAL A 149 14.83 -12.99 3.97
N LEU A 150 15.17 -12.70 5.24
CA LEU A 150 16.01 -11.56 5.62
C LEU A 150 17.42 -11.69 5.04
N LEU A 151 18.04 -12.86 5.16
CA LEU A 151 19.40 -13.09 4.65
C LEU A 151 19.46 -12.87 3.14
N SER A 152 18.49 -13.43 2.40
CA SER A 152 18.37 -13.25 0.96
C SER A 152 18.19 -11.78 0.58
N ARG A 153 17.27 -11.07 1.23
CA ARG A 153 16.99 -9.64 0.95
C ARG A 153 18.17 -8.73 1.28
N ILE A 154 18.85 -8.96 2.41
CA ILE A 154 20.03 -8.18 2.77
C ILE A 154 21.14 -8.42 1.74
N TRP A 155 21.41 -9.69 1.38
CA TRP A 155 22.43 -10.02 0.39
C TRP A 155 22.15 -9.35 -0.97
N GLU A 156 20.90 -9.40 -1.46
CA GLU A 156 20.50 -8.73 -2.69
C GLU A 156 20.87 -7.24 -2.67
N LYS A 157 20.54 -6.53 -1.57
CA LYS A 157 20.83 -5.10 -1.39
C LYS A 157 22.31 -4.75 -1.24
N VAL A 158 23.10 -5.63 -0.63
CA VAL A 158 24.50 -5.32 -0.29
C VAL A 158 25.52 -5.93 -1.24
N SER A 159 25.15 -6.95 -2.03
CA SER A 159 26.07 -7.68 -2.91
C SER A 159 26.85 -6.76 -3.84
N MET A 160 26.19 -5.76 -4.45
CA MET A 160 26.85 -4.79 -5.30
C MET A 160 27.93 -4.01 -4.53
N HIS A 161 27.63 -3.55 -3.31
CA HIS A 161 28.61 -2.81 -2.51
C HIS A 161 29.82 -3.68 -2.15
N VAL A 162 29.56 -4.93 -1.75
CA VAL A 162 30.62 -5.92 -1.44
C VAL A 162 31.56 -6.11 -2.62
N PHE A 163 31.04 -6.31 -3.83
CA PHE A 163 31.88 -6.51 -5.00
C PHE A 163 32.60 -5.22 -5.45
N GLU A 164 31.87 -4.12 -5.62
CA GLU A 164 32.43 -2.89 -6.21
C GLU A 164 33.35 -2.11 -5.26
N ASN A 165 32.99 -2.06 -3.98
CA ASN A 165 33.63 -1.13 -3.03
C ASN A 165 34.57 -1.84 -2.07
N ILE A 166 34.43 -3.15 -1.89
CA ILE A 166 35.23 -3.94 -0.94
C ILE A 166 36.14 -4.90 -1.69
N TYR A 167 35.58 -5.92 -2.33
CA TYR A 167 36.33 -7.03 -2.87
C TYR A 167 37.22 -6.63 -4.06
N LEU A 168 36.65 -6.01 -5.10
CA LEU A 168 37.39 -5.64 -6.29
C LEU A 168 38.54 -4.64 -5.98
N PRO A 169 38.33 -3.57 -5.20
CA PRO A 169 39.43 -2.68 -4.82
C PRO A 169 40.48 -3.33 -3.92
N ALA A 170 40.06 -4.17 -2.96
CA ALA A 170 41.01 -4.85 -2.09
C ALA A 170 41.89 -5.84 -2.86
N ALA A 171 41.33 -6.55 -3.85
CA ALA A 171 42.06 -7.49 -4.69
C ALA A 171 43.17 -6.85 -5.54
N GLN A 172 43.20 -5.52 -5.64
CA GLN A 172 44.20 -4.76 -6.40
C GLN A 172 45.43 -4.38 -5.57
N SER A 173 45.40 -4.65 -4.26
CA SER A 173 46.45 -4.20 -3.33
C SER A 173 47.81 -4.88 -3.56
N GLY A 174 47.84 -5.96 -4.34
CA GLY A 174 49.06 -6.60 -4.85
C GLY A 174 49.61 -7.75 -4.01
N ASP A 175 49.43 -7.72 -2.69
CA ASP A 175 49.83 -8.78 -1.76
C ASP A 175 48.74 -9.12 -0.72
N PRO A 176 48.79 -10.32 -0.10
CA PRO A 176 47.83 -10.74 0.92
C PRO A 176 47.68 -9.80 2.13
N GLY A 177 48.76 -9.20 2.61
CA GLY A 177 48.75 -8.34 3.79
C GLY A 177 48.07 -7.02 3.53
N THR A 178 48.37 -6.40 2.38
CA THR A 178 47.70 -5.18 1.94
C THR A 178 46.24 -5.43 1.56
N PHE A 179 45.91 -6.59 0.99
CA PHE A 179 44.53 -7.03 0.75
C PHE A 179 43.72 -7.03 2.06
N ASN A 180 44.21 -7.72 3.10
CA ASN A 180 43.51 -7.83 4.37
C ASN A 180 43.34 -6.45 5.03
N THR A 181 44.39 -5.62 5.00
CA THR A 181 44.32 -4.24 5.51
C THR A 181 43.26 -3.41 4.76
N ALA A 182 43.21 -3.52 3.43
CA ALA A 182 42.22 -2.81 2.62
C ALA A 182 40.80 -3.29 2.91
N VAL A 183 40.60 -4.61 3.06
CA VAL A 183 39.34 -5.23 3.47
C VAL A 183 38.88 -4.68 4.82
N ASP A 184 39.76 -4.67 5.83
CA ASP A 184 39.43 -4.25 7.19
C ASP A 184 38.95 -2.79 7.23
N ILE A 185 39.68 -1.90 6.57
CA ILE A 185 39.32 -0.49 6.46
C ILE A 185 37.94 -0.34 5.79
N LYS A 186 37.71 -1.06 4.69
CA LYS A 186 36.49 -0.95 3.89
C LYS A 186 35.27 -1.55 4.60
N LEU A 187 35.41 -2.71 5.24
CA LEU A 187 34.35 -3.33 6.03
C LEU A 187 33.96 -2.45 7.23
N LYS A 188 34.95 -1.89 7.93
CA LYS A 188 34.70 -0.96 9.04
C LYS A 188 33.95 0.30 8.58
N GLN A 189 34.44 0.96 7.54
CA GLN A 189 33.77 2.15 6.97
C GLN A 189 32.34 1.83 6.53
N TRP A 190 32.13 0.69 5.88
CA TRP A 190 30.81 0.26 5.43
C TRP A 190 29.85 0.00 6.59
N ALA A 191 30.32 -0.68 7.64
CA ALA A 191 29.57 -0.96 8.86
C ALA A 191 29.24 0.31 9.65
N GLU A 192 30.13 1.30 9.66
CA GLU A 192 29.89 2.58 10.34
C GLU A 192 28.88 3.48 9.62
N GLN A 193 28.78 3.38 8.29
CA GLN A 193 28.03 4.35 7.49
C GLN A 193 26.71 3.82 6.93
N GLN A 194 26.72 2.70 6.18
CA GLN A 194 25.61 2.34 5.31
C GLN A 194 24.97 1.00 5.67
N LEU A 195 25.76 0.03 6.11
CA LEU A 195 25.29 -1.34 6.34
C LEU A 195 24.11 -1.41 7.32
N PRO A 196 24.14 -0.77 8.52
CA PRO A 196 23.09 -0.97 9.49
C PRO A 196 21.75 -0.38 9.03
N ALA A 197 21.78 0.80 8.40
CA ALA A 197 20.60 1.43 7.81
C ALA A 197 19.99 0.58 6.69
N LYS A 198 20.83 0.07 5.77
CA LYS A 198 20.36 -0.83 4.70
C LYS A 198 19.78 -2.14 5.25
N SER A 199 20.35 -2.68 6.32
CA SER A 199 19.82 -3.88 6.98
C SER A 199 18.44 -3.65 7.61
N VAL A 200 18.23 -2.51 8.30
CA VAL A 200 16.91 -2.14 8.83
C VAL A 200 15.89 -1.99 7.69
N GLU A 201 16.28 -1.32 6.61
CA GLU A 201 15.43 -1.15 5.43
C GLU A 201 15.06 -2.51 4.81
N SER A 202 16.00 -3.45 4.69
CA SER A 202 15.71 -4.84 4.28
C SER A 202 14.72 -5.52 5.24
N GLY A 203 14.88 -5.32 6.55
CA GLY A 203 13.96 -5.85 7.57
C GLY A 203 12.52 -5.35 7.36
N TRP A 204 12.36 -4.06 7.11
CA TRP A 204 11.07 -3.44 6.81
C TRP A 204 10.46 -3.98 5.51
N GLU A 205 11.25 -4.03 4.42
CA GLU A 205 10.79 -4.56 3.14
C GLU A 205 10.33 -6.01 3.25
N CYS A 206 11.06 -6.86 3.99
CA CYS A 206 10.66 -8.24 4.24
C CYS A 206 9.33 -8.31 5.01
N LEU A 207 9.18 -7.55 6.10
CA LEU A 207 7.95 -7.54 6.89
C LEU A 207 6.75 -7.11 6.04
N LYS A 208 6.92 -6.03 5.26
CA LYS A 208 5.92 -5.53 4.31
C LYS A 208 5.56 -6.57 3.24
N GLN A 209 6.56 -7.20 2.62
CA GLN A 209 6.34 -8.18 1.56
C GLN A 209 5.60 -9.41 2.07
N GLU A 210 5.97 -9.94 3.24
CA GLU A 210 5.26 -11.07 3.84
C GLU A 210 3.81 -10.70 4.16
N PHE A 211 3.56 -9.51 4.70
CA PHE A 211 2.19 -9.05 4.94
C PHE A 211 1.37 -8.94 3.65
N ILE A 212 1.94 -8.35 2.60
CA ILE A 212 1.30 -8.27 1.27
C ILE A 212 1.02 -9.66 0.69
N ASN A 213 1.93 -10.61 0.88
CA ASN A 213 1.77 -11.99 0.40
C ASN A 213 0.58 -12.69 1.06
N PHE A 214 0.42 -12.54 2.39
CA PHE A 214 -0.76 -13.06 3.09
C PHE A 214 -2.05 -12.43 2.58
N MET A 215 -2.08 -11.11 2.42
CA MET A 215 -3.26 -10.36 1.95
C MET A 215 -3.66 -10.71 0.51
N ASN A 216 -2.71 -11.19 -0.32
CA ASN A 216 -2.95 -11.59 -1.70
C ASN A 216 -3.15 -13.11 -1.88
N LYS A 217 -3.03 -13.91 -0.82
CA LYS A 217 -3.12 -15.38 -0.90
C LYS A 217 -4.47 -15.84 -1.43
N GLU A 218 -5.56 -15.19 -1.01
CA GLU A 218 -6.91 -15.52 -1.43
C GLU A 218 -7.19 -15.20 -2.91
N LYS A 219 -6.50 -14.20 -3.48
CA LYS A 219 -6.63 -13.82 -4.90
C LYS A 219 -6.24 -14.95 -5.85
N GLN A 220 -5.50 -15.94 -5.36
CA GLN A 220 -5.08 -17.11 -6.13
C GLN A 220 -6.15 -18.21 -6.18
N SER A 221 -7.21 -18.10 -5.37
CA SER A 221 -8.34 -19.02 -5.37
C SER A 221 -9.26 -18.78 -6.58
N PRO A 222 -9.74 -19.85 -7.26
CA PRO A 222 -10.69 -19.70 -8.37
C PRO A 222 -12.03 -19.09 -7.94
N ASP A 223 -12.39 -19.18 -6.65
CA ASP A 223 -13.63 -18.65 -6.07
C ASP A 223 -13.42 -17.30 -5.34
N HIS A 224 -12.35 -16.55 -5.68
CA HIS A 224 -12.03 -15.29 -5.01
C HIS A 224 -13.11 -14.22 -5.17
N ASP A 225 -13.57 -13.68 -4.04
CA ASP A 225 -14.52 -12.57 -3.99
C ASP A 225 -13.77 -11.24 -3.89
N GLY A 226 -13.63 -10.53 -5.02
CA GLY A 226 -12.89 -9.28 -5.11
C GLY A 226 -13.50 -8.09 -4.34
N ILE A 227 -14.63 -8.27 -3.67
CA ILE A 227 -15.31 -7.20 -2.90
C ILE A 227 -14.42 -6.59 -1.81
N PHE A 228 -13.49 -7.38 -1.25
CA PHE A 228 -12.60 -6.94 -0.18
C PHE A 228 -11.24 -6.44 -0.68
N ASP A 229 -10.92 -6.57 -1.97
CA ASP A 229 -9.57 -6.26 -2.47
C ASP A 229 -9.20 -4.78 -2.27
N ASN A 230 -10.16 -3.88 -2.51
CA ASN A 230 -9.95 -2.45 -2.37
C ASN A 230 -9.66 -2.06 -0.91
N ILE A 231 -10.43 -2.61 0.04
CA ILE A 231 -10.22 -2.33 1.46
C ILE A 231 -8.92 -2.97 1.97
N LYS A 232 -8.63 -4.22 1.59
CA LYS A 232 -7.38 -4.91 1.95
C LYS A 232 -6.17 -4.11 1.44
N ASN A 233 -6.16 -3.68 0.19
CA ASN A 233 -5.09 -2.86 -0.38
C ASN A 233 -4.97 -1.50 0.30
N ALA A 234 -6.09 -0.82 0.58
CA ALA A 234 -6.08 0.49 1.22
C ALA A 234 -5.56 0.45 2.66
N VAL A 235 -5.93 -0.58 3.43
CA VAL A 235 -5.42 -0.80 4.79
C VAL A 235 -3.93 -1.11 4.77
N VAL A 236 -3.48 -1.96 3.84
CA VAL A 236 -2.06 -2.30 3.68
C VAL A 236 -1.24 -1.06 3.35
N ASN A 237 -1.66 -0.25 2.38
CA ASN A 237 -0.92 0.95 1.97
C ASN A 237 -0.84 1.97 3.11
N GLU A 238 -1.96 2.26 3.76
CA GLU A 238 -1.99 3.22 4.88
C GLU A 238 -1.15 2.72 6.08
N ALA A 239 -1.24 1.44 6.43
CA ALA A 239 -0.42 0.87 7.50
C ALA A 239 1.08 0.92 7.16
N VAL A 240 1.46 0.63 5.91
CA VAL A 240 2.84 0.72 5.42
C VAL A 240 3.36 2.16 5.45
N ASP A 241 2.53 3.13 5.10
CA ASP A 241 2.92 4.54 5.08
C ASP A 241 3.06 5.12 6.49
N ARG A 242 2.27 4.61 7.46
CA ARG A 242 2.36 4.99 8.88
C ARG A 242 3.52 4.30 9.61
N HIS A 243 3.90 3.10 9.19
CA HIS A 243 4.90 2.31 9.90
C HIS A 243 6.31 2.89 9.77
N SER A 244 6.97 3.05 10.91
CA SER A 244 8.38 3.41 10.97
C SER A 244 9.15 2.47 11.90
N TRP A 245 10.20 1.85 11.40
CA TRP A 245 11.05 0.97 12.20
C TRP A 245 11.66 1.72 13.40
N GLU A 246 11.94 1.02 14.51
CA GLU A 246 12.53 1.65 15.71
C GLU A 246 13.84 2.41 15.39
N ASP A 247 13.92 3.69 15.76
CA ASP A 247 15.06 4.58 15.45
C ASP A 247 16.42 4.03 15.91
N LYS A 248 16.43 3.29 17.02
CA LYS A 248 17.64 2.72 17.62
C LYS A 248 18.08 1.40 16.97
N ALA A 249 17.29 0.83 16.07
CA ALA A 249 17.61 -0.45 15.45
C ALA A 249 18.91 -0.39 14.64
N SER A 250 19.13 0.70 13.91
CA SER A 250 20.34 0.91 13.11
C SER A 250 21.59 0.95 13.99
N GLU A 251 21.54 1.67 15.11
CA GLU A 251 22.61 1.73 16.10
C GLU A 251 22.92 0.35 16.71
N MET A 252 21.88 -0.38 17.10
CA MET A 252 22.03 -1.72 17.68
C MET A 252 22.67 -2.71 16.69
N LEU A 253 22.22 -2.68 15.42
CA LEU A 253 22.82 -3.52 14.37
C LEU A 253 24.28 -3.14 14.12
N ARG A 254 24.63 -1.85 14.15
CA ARG A 254 26.00 -1.39 13.91
C ARG A 254 27.00 -2.07 14.83
N VAL A 255 26.73 -2.12 16.14
CA VAL A 255 27.64 -2.73 17.12
C VAL A 255 27.86 -4.21 16.83
N ILE A 256 26.77 -4.93 16.54
CA ILE A 256 26.81 -6.38 16.28
C ILE A 256 27.55 -6.68 14.96
N GLN A 257 27.27 -5.88 13.92
CA GLN A 257 27.87 -6.00 12.61
C GLN A 257 29.37 -5.69 12.65
N LEU A 258 29.78 -4.62 13.34
CA LEU A 258 31.20 -4.30 13.53
C LEU A 258 31.94 -5.44 14.21
N ASN A 259 31.44 -5.92 15.36
CA ASN A 259 32.08 -7.00 16.10
C ASN A 259 32.20 -8.28 15.26
N THR A 260 31.18 -8.62 14.46
CA THR A 260 31.20 -9.81 13.62
C THR A 260 32.14 -9.65 12.44
N LEU A 261 32.21 -8.45 11.86
CA LEU A 261 33.12 -8.16 10.76
C LEU A 261 34.57 -8.08 11.22
N GLU A 262 34.90 -7.84 12.49
CA GLU A 262 36.29 -7.83 12.99
C GLU A 262 36.91 -9.24 13.13
N ASP A 263 36.10 -10.31 13.14
CA ASP A 263 36.62 -11.67 13.23
C ASP A 263 37.28 -12.09 11.91
N CYS A 264 38.55 -12.50 11.96
CA CYS A 264 39.33 -12.90 10.78
C CYS A 264 39.64 -14.41 10.75
N HIS A 265 39.15 -15.20 11.70
CA HIS A 265 39.60 -16.59 11.88
C HIS A 265 38.47 -17.60 11.63
N VAL A 266 38.66 -18.43 10.60
CA VAL A 266 37.74 -19.53 10.29
C VAL A 266 38.15 -20.77 11.09
N ASN A 267 37.45 -21.05 12.19
CA ASN A 267 37.87 -22.06 13.16
C ASN A 267 37.59 -23.51 12.73
N ASP A 268 36.60 -23.74 11.87
CA ASP A 268 36.14 -25.07 11.51
C ASP A 268 35.99 -25.28 10.00
N LYS A 269 36.22 -26.52 9.58
CA LYS A 269 36.16 -26.91 8.18
C LYS A 269 34.77 -26.71 7.56
N ARG A 270 33.70 -26.85 8.35
CA ARG A 270 32.34 -26.69 7.85
C ARG A 270 32.09 -25.24 7.45
N ASP A 271 32.45 -24.29 8.31
CA ASP A 271 32.34 -22.87 8.00
C ASP A 271 33.25 -22.44 6.84
N TRP A 272 34.45 -23.02 6.73
CA TRP A 272 35.30 -22.85 5.53
C TRP A 272 34.60 -23.33 4.26
N ASP A 273 34.05 -24.55 4.28
CA ASP A 273 33.36 -25.12 3.13
C ASP A 273 32.08 -24.32 2.78
N GLU A 274 31.39 -23.74 3.76
CA GLU A 274 30.25 -22.84 3.56
C GLU A 274 30.68 -21.50 2.94
N ALA A 275 31.78 -20.92 3.41
CA ALA A 275 32.33 -19.68 2.87
C ALA A 275 32.84 -19.83 1.45
N VAL A 276 33.53 -20.94 1.14
CA VAL A 276 33.94 -21.28 -0.24
C VAL A 276 32.72 -21.41 -1.14
N ARG A 277 31.67 -22.12 -0.69
CA ARG A 277 30.41 -22.24 -1.44
C ARG A 277 29.74 -20.90 -1.67
N PHE A 278 29.72 -20.04 -0.66
CA PHE A 278 29.13 -18.71 -0.73
C PHE A 278 29.90 -17.78 -1.68
N LEU A 279 31.24 -17.80 -1.64
CA LEU A 279 32.11 -17.11 -2.59
C LEU A 279 31.86 -17.62 -4.02
N GLU A 280 31.86 -18.95 -4.21
CA GLU A 280 31.64 -19.59 -5.51
C GLU A 280 30.29 -19.19 -6.12
N SER A 281 29.20 -19.29 -5.35
CA SER A 281 27.86 -18.93 -5.84
C SER A 281 27.75 -17.45 -6.15
N SER A 282 28.30 -16.59 -5.30
CA SER A 282 28.27 -15.14 -5.46
C SER A 282 29.06 -14.67 -6.68
N VAL A 283 30.25 -15.22 -6.89
CA VAL A 283 31.10 -14.92 -8.05
C VAL A 283 30.45 -15.43 -9.33
N LYS A 284 29.85 -16.64 -9.33
CA LYS A 284 29.12 -17.19 -10.47
C LYS A 284 27.94 -16.31 -10.89
N GLU A 285 27.14 -15.85 -9.92
CA GLU A 285 26.01 -14.95 -10.18
C GLU A 285 26.47 -13.63 -10.81
N LYS A 286 27.50 -12.99 -10.23
CA LYS A 286 28.07 -11.75 -10.80
C LYS A 286 28.75 -11.97 -12.16
N LEU A 287 29.36 -13.13 -12.37
CA LEU A 287 29.97 -13.49 -13.65
C LEU A 287 28.89 -13.64 -14.72
N GLN A 288 27.80 -14.36 -14.41
CA GLN A 288 26.67 -14.51 -15.33
C GLN A 288 26.05 -13.15 -15.71
N SER A 289 25.82 -12.27 -14.73
CA SER A 289 25.34 -10.91 -14.99
C SER A 289 26.31 -10.11 -15.87
N THR A 290 27.62 -10.23 -15.63
CA THR A 290 28.65 -9.57 -16.44
C THR A 290 28.72 -10.13 -17.87
N GLU A 291 28.55 -11.45 -18.03
CA GLU A 291 28.51 -12.10 -19.34
C GLU A 291 27.28 -11.70 -20.13
N GLN A 292 26.14 -11.48 -19.47
CA GLN A 292 24.94 -10.94 -20.11
C GLN A 292 25.17 -9.50 -20.62
N ILE A 293 25.74 -8.62 -19.79
CA ILE A 293 26.11 -7.25 -20.19
C ILE A 293 27.06 -7.28 -21.39
N LEU A 294 28.09 -8.14 -21.34
CA LEU A 294 29.01 -8.31 -22.46
C LEU A 294 28.32 -8.86 -23.71
N HIS A 295 27.36 -9.77 -23.57
CA HIS A 295 26.61 -10.31 -24.69
C HIS A 295 25.77 -9.22 -25.38
N GLU A 296 25.09 -8.38 -24.60
CA GLU A 296 24.31 -7.24 -25.12
C GLU A 296 25.22 -6.21 -25.83
N MET A 297 26.38 -5.90 -25.25
CA MET A 297 27.36 -4.96 -25.79
C MET A 297 28.08 -5.48 -27.05
N LEU A 298 28.45 -6.76 -27.09
CA LEU A 298 29.24 -7.35 -28.18
C LEU A 298 28.36 -7.97 -29.27
N GLY A 299 27.08 -8.22 -28.98
CA GLY A 299 26.15 -8.89 -29.87
C GLY A 299 26.42 -10.40 -30.02
N PRO A 300 25.76 -11.05 -31.00
CA PRO A 300 25.81 -12.50 -31.17
C PRO A 300 27.22 -12.99 -31.51
N GLY A 301 27.65 -14.05 -30.80
CA GLY A 301 28.91 -14.74 -31.05
C GLY A 301 28.96 -15.44 -32.41
N ARG A 302 30.14 -15.93 -32.82
CA ARG A 302 30.33 -16.62 -34.12
C ARG A 302 29.37 -17.80 -34.32
N THR A 303 29.11 -18.57 -33.26
CA THR A 303 28.17 -19.71 -33.29
C THR A 303 26.72 -19.27 -33.42
N ALA A 304 26.29 -18.26 -32.64
CA ALA A 304 24.93 -17.74 -32.68
C ALA A 304 24.59 -17.10 -34.04
N ARG A 305 25.55 -16.41 -34.65
CA ARG A 305 25.41 -15.86 -36.01
C ARG A 305 25.18 -16.94 -37.07
N LEU A 306 25.84 -18.09 -36.92
CA LEU A 306 25.71 -19.21 -37.86
C LEU A 306 24.46 -20.07 -37.60
N LEU A 307 24.13 -20.34 -36.33
CA LEU A 307 23.02 -21.24 -35.95
C LEU A 307 21.65 -20.55 -35.94
N TYR A 308 21.62 -19.25 -35.66
CA TYR A 308 20.37 -18.49 -35.52
C TYR A 308 20.26 -17.34 -36.53
N TRP A 309 21.16 -17.26 -37.51
CA TRP A 309 21.17 -16.23 -38.57
C TRP A 309 21.11 -14.79 -38.02
N GLN A 310 21.67 -14.58 -36.83
CA GLN A 310 21.72 -13.26 -36.20
C GLN A 310 22.89 -12.43 -36.77
N SER A 311 22.74 -11.12 -36.79
CA SER A 311 23.79 -10.18 -37.22
C SER A 311 24.19 -9.25 -36.08
N GLN A 312 25.43 -8.75 -36.12
CA GLN A 312 25.93 -7.73 -35.20
C GLN A 312 25.61 -6.34 -35.75
N THR A 313 25.26 -5.40 -34.87
CA THR A 313 25.21 -3.98 -35.24
C THR A 313 26.62 -3.44 -35.50
N ALA A 314 26.70 -2.28 -36.17
CA ALA A 314 27.98 -1.61 -36.42
C ALA A 314 28.74 -1.31 -35.11
N GLU A 315 28.03 -0.89 -34.06
CA GLU A 315 28.60 -0.65 -32.74
C GLU A 315 29.11 -1.94 -32.08
N GLN A 316 28.31 -3.01 -32.10
CA GLN A 316 28.68 -4.32 -31.57
C GLN A 316 29.93 -4.90 -32.25
N SER A 317 30.06 -4.68 -33.56
CA SER A 317 31.26 -5.04 -34.32
C SER A 317 32.49 -4.25 -33.85
N LYS A 318 32.36 -2.93 -33.66
CA LYS A 318 33.43 -2.10 -33.09
C LYS A 318 33.83 -2.54 -31.68
N ARG A 319 32.85 -2.79 -30.78
CA ARG A 319 33.11 -3.28 -29.41
C ARG A 319 33.80 -4.64 -29.40
N THR A 320 33.45 -5.52 -30.34
CA THR A 320 34.14 -6.81 -30.52
C THR A 320 35.61 -6.61 -30.88
N SER A 321 35.93 -5.68 -31.79
CA SER A 321 37.32 -5.36 -32.16
C SER A 321 38.09 -4.78 -30.97
N VAL A 322 37.48 -3.85 -30.22
CA VAL A 322 38.06 -3.29 -28.98
C VAL A 322 38.34 -4.41 -27.97
N LYS A 323 37.35 -5.25 -27.68
CA LYS A 323 37.47 -6.37 -26.73
C LYS A 323 38.60 -7.33 -27.12
N ASN A 324 38.80 -7.61 -28.40
CA ASN A 324 39.89 -8.47 -28.87
C ASN A 324 41.29 -7.86 -28.61
N GLU A 325 41.44 -6.54 -28.66
CA GLU A 325 42.69 -5.87 -28.27
C GLU A 325 42.86 -5.84 -26.75
N LEU A 326 41.78 -5.62 -25.99
CA LEU A 326 41.80 -5.62 -24.53
C LEU A 326 42.11 -7.00 -23.94
N ASP A 327 41.59 -8.08 -24.53
CA ASP A 327 41.90 -9.45 -24.12
C ASP A 327 43.41 -9.76 -24.25
N LYS A 328 44.13 -9.12 -25.20
CA LYS A 328 45.59 -9.31 -25.34
C LYS A 328 46.34 -8.75 -24.14
N ILE A 329 45.91 -7.59 -23.61
CA ILE A 329 46.50 -6.99 -22.41
C ILE A 329 46.37 -7.96 -21.24
N LEU A 330 45.17 -8.49 -21.02
CA LEU A 330 44.88 -9.45 -19.93
C LEU A 330 45.58 -10.80 -20.12
N TYR A 331 45.82 -11.22 -21.35
CA TYR A 331 46.57 -12.43 -21.65
C TYR A 331 48.07 -12.26 -21.33
N THR A 332 48.62 -11.08 -21.60
CA THR A 332 50.03 -10.75 -21.31
C THR A 332 50.26 -10.48 -19.84
N ASP A 333 49.37 -9.73 -19.19
CA ASP A 333 49.45 -9.42 -17.77
C ASP A 333 48.25 -9.99 -17.00
N LYS A 334 48.48 -11.13 -16.34
CA LYS A 334 47.47 -11.80 -15.51
C LYS A 334 47.19 -11.09 -14.17
N LYS A 335 48.00 -10.09 -13.80
CA LYS A 335 47.87 -9.31 -12.57
C LYS A 335 47.55 -7.84 -12.86
N HIS A 336 47.01 -7.56 -14.04
CA HIS A 336 46.72 -6.23 -14.51
C HIS A 336 45.72 -5.49 -13.60
N ALA A 337 45.92 -4.18 -13.45
CA ALA A 337 45.05 -3.28 -12.70
C ALA A 337 43.66 -3.10 -13.36
N PRO A 338 42.61 -2.67 -12.64
CA PRO A 338 41.28 -2.44 -13.22
C PRO A 338 41.20 -1.24 -14.16
N THR A 339 42.25 -0.41 -14.23
CA THR A 339 42.29 0.81 -15.02
C THR A 339 43.40 0.70 -16.05
N LEU A 340 43.06 0.99 -17.30
CA LEU A 340 44.06 1.10 -18.37
C LEU A 340 44.91 2.35 -18.15
N SER A 341 46.23 2.18 -18.27
CA SER A 341 47.16 3.30 -18.34
C SER A 341 46.93 4.14 -19.60
N GLN A 342 47.40 5.38 -19.59
CA GLN A 342 47.28 6.27 -20.76
C GLN A 342 48.02 5.71 -21.99
N ASP A 343 49.12 5.00 -21.77
CA ASP A 343 49.91 4.37 -22.82
C ASP A 343 49.19 3.16 -23.42
N GLU A 344 48.55 2.33 -22.61
CA GLU A 344 47.71 1.22 -23.08
C GLU A 344 46.51 1.71 -23.87
N LEU A 345 45.81 2.75 -23.39
CA LEU A 345 44.70 3.38 -24.11
C LEU A 345 45.15 3.90 -25.48
N THR A 346 46.31 4.53 -25.54
CA THR A 346 46.88 5.04 -26.79
C THR A 346 47.27 3.91 -27.73
N THR A 347 47.83 2.83 -27.19
CA THR A 347 48.25 1.65 -27.95
C THR A 347 47.05 0.91 -28.54
N VAL A 348 46.02 0.64 -27.73
CA VAL A 348 44.77 0.02 -28.18
C VAL A 348 44.13 0.87 -29.28
N ARG A 349 44.03 2.19 -29.10
CA ARG A 349 43.46 3.09 -30.12
C ARG A 349 44.25 3.04 -31.43
N LYS A 350 45.58 3.13 -31.39
CA LYS A 350 46.43 3.08 -32.61
C LYS A 350 46.30 1.74 -33.33
N ASN A 351 46.23 0.63 -32.58
CA ASN A 351 46.03 -0.71 -33.16
C ASN A 351 44.66 -0.83 -33.85
N LEU A 352 43.60 -0.29 -33.24
CA LEU A 352 42.26 -0.28 -33.83
C LEU A 352 42.20 0.59 -35.09
N GLN A 353 42.81 1.77 -35.06
CA GLN A 353 42.90 2.66 -36.23
C GLN A 353 43.62 1.98 -37.40
N ARG A 354 44.72 1.27 -37.15
CA ARG A 354 45.44 0.50 -38.18
C ARG A 354 44.56 -0.59 -38.82
N ASN A 355 43.60 -1.13 -38.05
CA ASN A 355 42.65 -2.13 -38.52
C ASN A 355 41.36 -1.50 -39.10
N GLY A 356 41.33 -0.18 -39.34
CA GLY A 356 40.18 0.52 -39.91
C GLY A 356 39.02 0.75 -38.93
N VAL A 357 39.25 0.63 -37.62
CA VAL A 357 38.25 0.85 -36.57
C VAL A 357 38.54 2.16 -35.84
N GLU A 358 37.73 3.18 -36.12
CA GLU A 358 37.79 4.45 -35.39
C GLU A 358 36.86 4.44 -34.16
N VAL A 359 37.48 4.61 -33.00
CA VAL A 359 36.86 4.72 -31.67
C VAL A 359 37.61 5.75 -30.83
N ASP A 360 36.90 6.40 -29.93
CA ASP A 360 37.50 7.34 -28.98
C ASP A 360 38.04 6.63 -27.72
N SER A 361 38.56 7.42 -26.79
CA SER A 361 39.12 6.94 -25.53
C SER A 361 38.08 6.40 -24.56
N GLU A 362 36.86 6.95 -24.62
CA GLU A 362 35.77 6.66 -23.69
C GLU A 362 35.13 5.33 -24.04
N PHE A 363 34.88 5.09 -25.33
CA PHE A 363 34.39 3.83 -25.88
C PHE A 363 35.29 2.62 -25.53
N ILE A 364 36.61 2.83 -25.48
CA ILE A 364 37.56 1.82 -25.03
C ILE A 364 37.41 1.55 -23.53
N ARG A 365 37.28 2.59 -22.70
CA ARG A 365 37.09 2.47 -21.24
C ARG A 365 35.76 1.80 -20.90
N ASP A 366 34.67 2.20 -21.57
CA ASP A 366 33.35 1.60 -21.41
C ASP A 366 33.34 0.11 -21.73
N THR A 367 34.11 -0.29 -22.74
CA THR A 367 34.26 -1.71 -23.08
C THR A 367 35.20 -2.44 -22.12
N TRP A 368 36.19 -1.74 -21.56
CA TRP A 368 37.17 -2.30 -20.64
C TRP A 368 36.56 -2.72 -19.30
N HIS A 369 35.72 -1.89 -18.68
CA HIS A 369 35.13 -2.19 -17.37
C HIS A 369 34.49 -3.58 -17.28
N PRO A 370 33.53 -3.96 -18.16
CA PRO A 370 32.93 -5.29 -18.11
C PRO A 370 33.89 -6.41 -18.56
N VAL A 371 34.84 -6.13 -19.47
CA VAL A 371 35.86 -7.11 -19.90
C VAL A 371 36.80 -7.48 -18.75
N TYR A 372 37.34 -6.47 -18.06
CA TYR A 372 38.19 -6.65 -16.88
C TYR A 372 37.42 -7.35 -15.76
N ARG A 373 36.18 -6.92 -15.49
CA ARG A 373 35.32 -7.53 -14.48
C ARG A 373 35.11 -9.01 -14.74
N ARG A 374 34.82 -9.41 -15.99
CA ARG A 374 34.70 -10.83 -16.36
C ARG A 374 35.98 -11.59 -16.07
N PHE A 375 37.13 -11.03 -16.47
CA PHE A 375 38.44 -11.64 -16.23
C PHE A 375 38.72 -11.83 -14.73
N PHE A 376 38.51 -10.79 -13.93
CA PHE A 376 38.69 -10.82 -12.48
C PHE A 376 37.80 -11.88 -11.81
N LEU A 377 36.51 -11.95 -12.19
CA LEU A 377 35.57 -12.91 -11.63
C LEU A 377 35.92 -14.35 -12.03
N GLN A 378 36.41 -14.57 -13.26
CA GLN A 378 36.90 -15.89 -13.68
C GLN A 378 38.11 -16.34 -12.86
N GLN A 379 39.08 -15.43 -12.63
CA GLN A 379 40.24 -15.72 -11.79
C GLN A 379 39.85 -15.99 -10.33
N SER A 380 38.95 -15.18 -9.78
CA SER A 380 38.41 -15.35 -8.43
C SER A 380 37.70 -16.70 -8.27
N LEU A 381 36.95 -17.12 -9.29
CA LEU A 381 36.28 -18.42 -9.29
C LEU A 381 37.28 -19.59 -9.30
N THR A 382 38.36 -19.48 -10.08
CA THR A 382 39.45 -20.47 -10.06
C THR A 382 40.08 -20.56 -8.67
N ARG A 383 40.42 -19.42 -8.04
CA ARG A 383 40.96 -19.41 -6.68
C ARG A 383 40.00 -20.03 -5.66
N ALA A 384 38.71 -19.75 -5.77
CA ALA A 384 37.69 -20.37 -4.89
C ALA A 384 37.71 -21.91 -5.00
N TYR A 385 37.88 -22.46 -6.20
CA TYR A 385 38.00 -23.91 -6.40
C TYR A 385 39.26 -24.49 -5.76
N ASP A 386 40.40 -23.80 -5.89
CA ASP A 386 41.67 -24.21 -5.30
C ASP A 386 41.59 -24.21 -3.76
N CYS A 387 40.90 -23.21 -3.18
CA CYS A 387 40.73 -23.07 -1.74
C CYS A 387 39.84 -24.15 -1.09
N ARG A 388 39.08 -24.92 -1.88
CA ARG A 388 38.18 -25.97 -1.34
C ARG A 388 38.91 -27.06 -0.55
N LYS A 389 40.18 -27.32 -0.86
CA LYS A 389 41.02 -28.30 -0.14
C LYS A 389 42.08 -27.65 0.75
N ALA A 390 42.10 -26.32 0.82
CA ALA A 390 43.16 -25.55 1.46
C ALA A 390 42.97 -25.35 2.97
N PHE A 391 41.86 -25.78 3.57
CA PHE A 391 41.56 -25.54 4.99
C PHE A 391 42.68 -25.98 5.95
N TYR A 392 43.30 -27.14 5.71
CA TYR A 392 44.40 -27.62 6.57
C TYR A 392 45.67 -26.76 6.44
N MET A 393 45.95 -26.21 5.26
CA MET A 393 47.09 -25.31 5.04
C MET A 393 46.84 -23.95 5.69
N TYR A 394 45.60 -23.45 5.57
CA TYR A 394 45.11 -22.25 6.25
C TYR A 394 45.29 -22.36 7.78
N LEU A 395 44.79 -23.43 8.41
CA LEU A 395 44.85 -23.61 9.87
C LEU A 395 46.28 -23.67 10.42
N ASN A 396 47.23 -24.19 9.63
CA ASN A 396 48.63 -24.33 10.02
C ASN A 396 49.46 -23.05 9.80
N GLY A 397 48.83 -21.92 9.44
CA GLY A 397 49.50 -20.64 9.23
C GLY A 397 50.33 -20.57 7.94
N HIS A 398 50.13 -21.51 7.01
CA HIS A 398 50.71 -21.43 5.66
C HIS A 398 49.86 -20.55 4.73
N GLU A 399 49.24 -19.50 5.29
CA GLU A 399 48.37 -18.56 4.55
C GLU A 399 49.12 -17.85 3.41
N SER A 400 50.43 -17.63 3.57
CA SER A 400 51.29 -17.06 2.53
C SER A 400 51.46 -17.97 1.31
N GLU A 401 51.21 -19.28 1.44
CA GLU A 401 51.31 -20.26 0.35
C GLU A 401 49.95 -20.53 -0.32
N THR A 402 48.83 -20.20 0.35
CA THR A 402 47.47 -20.37 -0.17
C THR A 402 46.76 -19.03 -0.30
N GLU A 403 46.56 -18.52 -1.52
CA GLU A 403 45.87 -17.25 -1.82
C GLU A 403 44.34 -17.30 -1.53
N CYS A 404 43.95 -17.62 -0.29
CA CYS A 404 42.56 -17.86 0.12
C CYS A 404 41.96 -16.74 0.98
N ASN A 405 42.57 -15.55 0.99
CA ASN A 405 42.03 -14.38 1.71
C ASN A 405 40.61 -14.00 1.27
N ASP A 406 40.28 -14.28 0.00
CA ASP A 406 38.92 -14.13 -0.56
C ASP A 406 37.89 -14.96 0.23
N VAL A 407 38.26 -16.17 0.67
CA VAL A 407 37.38 -17.05 1.45
C VAL A 407 37.13 -16.45 2.83
N VAL A 408 38.16 -15.92 3.48
CA VAL A 408 38.04 -15.28 4.80
C VAL A 408 37.15 -14.04 4.73
N LEU A 409 37.30 -13.20 3.70
CA LEU A 409 36.42 -12.06 3.45
C LEU A 409 34.95 -12.50 3.30
N PHE A 410 34.69 -13.50 2.46
CA PHE A 410 33.32 -13.95 2.22
C PHE A 410 32.73 -14.69 3.43
N TRP A 411 33.54 -15.36 4.23
CA TRP A 411 33.13 -15.89 5.53
C TRP A 411 32.67 -14.77 6.47
N ARG A 412 33.46 -13.70 6.63
CA ARG A 412 33.10 -12.52 7.46
C ARG A 412 31.76 -11.92 7.05
N ILE A 413 31.57 -11.73 5.75
CA ILE A 413 30.31 -11.21 5.20
C ILE A 413 29.17 -12.20 5.47
N GLN A 414 29.38 -13.50 5.26
CA GLN A 414 28.37 -14.52 5.53
C GLN A 414 27.95 -14.55 7.00
N GLN A 415 28.89 -14.46 7.95
CA GLN A 415 28.59 -14.40 9.37
C GLN A 415 27.84 -13.11 9.72
N MET A 416 28.27 -11.96 9.17
CA MET A 416 27.56 -10.70 9.34
C MET A 416 26.10 -10.80 8.86
N LEU A 417 25.86 -11.43 7.70
CA LEU A 417 24.50 -11.65 7.19
C LEU A 417 23.69 -12.54 8.15
N LYS A 418 24.24 -13.68 8.59
CA LYS A 418 23.58 -14.61 9.53
C LYS A 418 23.19 -13.92 10.84
N VAL A 419 24.12 -13.19 11.45
CA VAL A 419 23.90 -12.50 12.73
C VAL A 419 22.91 -11.33 12.58
N THR A 420 23.03 -10.56 11.49
CA THR A 420 22.10 -9.46 11.20
C THR A 420 20.68 -9.97 10.98
N SER A 421 20.50 -11.04 10.19
CA SER A 421 19.19 -11.66 9.97
C SER A 421 18.57 -12.20 11.25
N ASN A 422 19.37 -12.83 12.12
CA ASN A 422 18.89 -13.28 13.43
C ASN A 422 18.47 -12.09 14.31
N ALA A 423 19.26 -11.02 14.35
CA ALA A 423 18.93 -9.81 15.12
C ALA A 423 17.64 -9.14 14.61
N LEU A 424 17.48 -9.00 13.30
CA LEU A 424 16.26 -8.46 12.69
C LEU A 424 15.05 -9.36 12.90
N ARG A 425 15.20 -10.69 12.77
CA ARG A 425 14.14 -11.64 13.13
C ARG A 425 13.69 -11.44 14.57
N GLN A 426 14.62 -11.30 15.51
CA GLN A 426 14.26 -11.04 16.91
C GLN A 426 13.51 -9.72 17.08
N GLN A 427 13.92 -8.66 16.39
CA GLN A 427 13.19 -7.38 16.39
C GLN A 427 11.76 -7.55 15.85
N ILE A 428 11.59 -8.25 14.72
CA ILE A 428 10.29 -8.54 14.11
C ILE A 428 9.38 -9.29 15.09
N MET A 429 9.84 -10.43 15.58
CA MET A 429 9.02 -11.32 16.41
C MET A 429 8.70 -10.70 17.78
N ASN A 430 9.61 -9.94 18.36
CA ASN A 430 9.43 -9.39 19.70
C ASN A 430 8.72 -8.03 19.73
N ARG A 431 8.87 -7.22 18.68
CA ARG A 431 8.41 -5.82 18.68
C ARG A 431 7.67 -5.45 17.41
N GLU A 432 8.32 -5.51 16.24
CA GLU A 432 7.79 -4.84 15.04
C GLU A 432 6.49 -5.46 14.52
N ALA A 433 6.31 -6.78 14.63
CA ALA A 433 5.05 -7.42 14.26
C ALA A 433 3.87 -6.92 15.13
N ARG A 434 4.11 -6.64 16.42
CA ARG A 434 3.07 -6.09 17.32
C ARG A 434 2.80 -4.62 17.07
N ARG A 435 3.83 -3.86 16.68
CA ARG A 435 3.69 -2.45 16.29
C ARG A 435 2.86 -2.33 15.02
N LEU A 436 3.18 -3.14 14.01
CA LEU A 436 2.39 -3.22 12.78
C LEU A 436 0.94 -3.65 13.06
N ASP A 437 0.71 -4.66 13.90
CA ASP A 437 -0.65 -5.06 14.33
C ASP A 437 -1.42 -3.90 14.96
N LYS A 438 -0.78 -3.12 15.84
CA LYS A 438 -1.39 -1.95 16.46
C LYS A 438 -1.74 -0.88 15.43
N GLU A 439 -0.83 -0.56 14.52
CA GLU A 439 -1.03 0.43 13.46
C GLU A 439 -2.16 0.02 12.52
N ILE A 440 -2.24 -1.27 12.14
CA ILE A 440 -3.34 -1.77 11.31
C ILE A 440 -4.68 -1.66 12.06
N LYS A 441 -4.71 -1.98 13.36
CA LYS A 441 -5.92 -1.80 14.18
C LYS A 441 -6.37 -0.34 14.25
N GLU A 442 -5.44 0.60 14.35
CA GLU A 442 -5.72 2.03 14.31
C GLU A 442 -6.28 2.45 12.94
N VAL A 443 -5.67 2.02 11.84
CA VAL A 443 -6.18 2.26 10.47
C VAL A 443 -7.60 1.70 10.27
N LEU A 444 -7.84 0.47 10.74
CA LEU A 444 -9.17 -0.15 10.67
C LEU A 444 -10.19 0.59 11.54
N GLU A 445 -9.79 1.13 12.69
CA GLU A 445 -10.69 1.93 13.53
C GLU A 445 -11.03 3.27 12.86
N ASP A 446 -10.05 3.96 12.26
CA ASP A 446 -10.26 5.17 11.48
C ASP A 446 -11.27 4.92 10.34
N TYR A 447 -11.08 3.82 9.59
CA TYR A 447 -11.97 3.46 8.49
C TYR A 447 -13.36 3.02 8.97
N SER A 448 -13.48 2.44 10.16
CA SER A 448 -14.78 2.06 10.74
C SER A 448 -15.65 3.29 11.01
N GLN A 449 -15.03 4.40 11.42
CA GLN A 449 -15.74 5.65 11.73
C GLN A 449 -16.08 6.49 10.48
N ASP A 450 -15.33 6.31 9.39
CA ASP A 450 -15.53 7.08 8.15
C ASP A 450 -16.46 6.37 7.15
N SER A 451 -17.70 6.89 7.03
CA SER A 451 -18.68 6.40 6.06
C SER A 451 -18.28 6.66 4.59
N GLN A 452 -17.56 7.75 4.31
CA GLN A 452 -17.12 8.08 2.95
C GLN A 452 -16.04 7.11 2.47
N ILE A 453 -15.08 6.78 3.34
CA ILE A 453 -14.05 5.78 3.03
C ILE A 453 -14.71 4.42 2.75
N LYS A 454 -15.63 3.98 3.62
CA LYS A 454 -16.38 2.73 3.39
C LYS A 454 -17.14 2.76 2.05
N GLN A 455 -17.76 3.89 1.70
CA GLN A 455 -18.45 4.04 0.40
C GLN A 455 -17.51 3.96 -0.79
N LYS A 456 -16.30 4.51 -0.67
CA LYS A 456 -15.28 4.51 -1.71
C LYS A 456 -14.64 3.13 -1.89
N LEU A 457 -14.44 2.38 -0.81
CA LEU A 457 -13.72 1.10 -0.83
C LEU A 457 -14.63 -0.10 -1.07
N LEU A 458 -15.85 -0.09 -0.52
CA LEU A 458 -16.84 -1.16 -0.68
C LEU A 458 -17.90 -0.74 -1.70
N THR A 459 -17.63 -1.10 -2.96
CA THR A 459 -18.40 -0.69 -4.14
C THR A 459 -18.96 -1.87 -4.91
N GLY A 460 -19.97 -1.62 -5.74
CA GLY A 460 -20.55 -2.58 -6.68
C GLY A 460 -22.03 -2.84 -6.44
N ARG A 461 -22.71 -3.39 -7.45
CA ARG A 461 -24.18 -3.59 -7.43
C ARG A 461 -24.64 -4.43 -6.24
N ARG A 462 -23.83 -5.41 -5.82
CA ARG A 462 -24.08 -6.21 -4.61
C ARG A 462 -24.19 -5.34 -3.35
N VAL A 463 -23.28 -4.39 -3.15
CA VAL A 463 -23.28 -3.53 -1.96
C VAL A 463 -24.46 -2.56 -2.00
N GLU A 464 -24.69 -1.94 -3.15
CA GLU A 464 -25.80 -0.99 -3.35
C GLU A 464 -27.16 -1.66 -3.10
N LEU A 465 -27.37 -2.85 -3.65
CA LEU A 465 -28.62 -3.59 -3.48
C LEU A 465 -28.87 -3.97 -2.02
N ALA A 466 -27.82 -4.38 -1.28
CA ALA A 466 -27.93 -4.68 0.15
C ALA A 466 -28.26 -3.45 1.00
N GLU A 467 -27.68 -2.29 0.69
CA GLU A 467 -27.97 -1.01 1.35
C GLU A 467 -29.41 -0.55 1.09
N GLU A 468 -29.85 -0.61 -0.17
CA GLU A 468 -31.23 -0.28 -0.56
C GLU A 468 -32.24 -1.19 0.16
N LEU A 469 -31.97 -2.50 0.19
CA LEU A 469 -32.79 -3.48 0.90
C LEU A 469 -32.91 -3.16 2.39
N LYS A 470 -31.79 -2.87 3.06
CA LYS A 470 -31.78 -2.52 4.49
C LYS A 470 -32.58 -1.24 4.74
N ARG A 471 -32.38 -0.22 3.91
CA ARG A 471 -33.10 1.06 4.02
C ARG A 471 -34.61 0.88 3.83
N VAL A 472 -35.02 0.12 2.81
CA VAL A 472 -36.44 -0.16 2.53
C VAL A 472 -37.07 -0.96 3.67
N ARG A 473 -36.38 -1.98 4.21
CA ARG A 473 -36.86 -2.73 5.40
C ARG A 473 -37.06 -1.83 6.61
N GLN A 474 -36.10 -0.95 6.91
CA GLN A 474 -36.22 -0.02 8.03
C GLN A 474 -37.40 0.95 7.86
N ILE A 475 -37.62 1.48 6.66
CA ILE A 475 -38.78 2.35 6.37
C ILE A 475 -40.08 1.57 6.54
N GLN A 476 -40.15 0.34 6.02
CA GLN A 476 -41.32 -0.52 6.15
C GLN A 476 -41.64 -0.80 7.63
N GLU A 477 -40.66 -1.21 8.43
CA GLU A 477 -40.84 -1.48 9.86
C GLU A 477 -41.37 -0.24 10.60
N LYS A 478 -40.81 0.94 10.32
CA LYS A 478 -41.27 2.20 10.93
C LYS A 478 -42.68 2.59 10.48
N LEU A 479 -43.03 2.35 9.22
CA LEU A 479 -44.40 2.58 8.73
C LEU A 479 -45.39 1.60 9.37
N GLU A 480 -45.02 0.33 9.54
CA GLU A 480 -45.85 -0.66 10.20
C GLU A 480 -46.05 -0.34 11.69
N GLU A 481 -44.98 0.03 12.41
CA GLU A 481 -45.05 0.53 13.79
C GLU A 481 -45.99 1.74 13.89
N PHE A 482 -45.87 2.69 12.95
CA PHE A 482 -46.69 3.89 12.91
C PHE A 482 -48.16 3.57 12.62
N ILE A 483 -48.46 2.69 11.66
CA ILE A 483 -49.82 2.23 11.37
C ILE A 483 -50.43 1.52 12.59
N GLN A 484 -49.65 0.68 13.28
CA GLN A 484 -50.10 0.01 14.50
C GLN A 484 -50.42 1.01 15.61
N ALA A 485 -49.55 2.01 15.82
CA ALA A 485 -49.80 3.08 16.80
C ALA A 485 -51.08 3.87 16.44
N LEU A 486 -51.23 4.23 15.17
CA LEU A 486 -52.38 4.97 14.66
C LEU A 486 -53.69 4.19 14.80
N ASN A 487 -53.66 2.86 14.64
CA ASN A 487 -54.82 2.00 14.85
C ASN A 487 -55.15 1.75 16.33
N LYS A 488 -54.20 1.93 17.25
CA LYS A 488 -54.43 1.86 18.71
C LYS A 488 -55.03 3.15 19.28
N GLU A 489 -54.87 4.28 18.60
CA GLU A 489 -55.49 5.57 18.95
C GLU A 489 -56.93 5.72 18.42
N LYS A 490 -57.39 4.81 17.55
CA LYS A 490 -58.81 4.66 17.20
C LYS A 490 -59.58 4.04 18.36
#